data_AF-A0A8H8DJ08-F1
#
_entry.id   AF-A0A8H8DJ08-F1
#
_cell.length_a   1.000
_cell.length_b   1.000
_cell.length_c   1.000
_cell.angle_alpha   90.00
_cell.angle_beta   90.00
_cell.angle_gamma   90.00
#
_symmetry.space_group_name_H-M   'P 1'
#
loop_
_entity.id
_entity.type
_entity.pdbx_description
1 polymer ?
#
loop_
_entity_poly.entity_id
_entity_poly.type
_entity_poly.pdbx_seq_one_letter_code
_entity_poly.pdbx_strand_id
1 'polypeptide(L)'
;HGASTSSRKIPVRRPRLAHRFIAGAASTDQETYAGVFNGPLPLLFNSEAFQDLSVLLYGDRPKDTSIDFGAHQVILVRSQESKRKLPPEFRQALVMTVFEAKGLEFGDVLLYNFFKDSKATKEWRTVTAYQERRESLPGAVRKIPEGYPNGKDVRPLEFDPSKHSLLESELKHLYTAVTRARVNLWVYDESVENSAPAFDYFQRQGVALAVDKSQISDEGAGKLDIKVFPQKSSKEEWQAKGQQLFKLSLYGPAARCFSISGDAELEQYANALALAKAARELQAEERVNQYVDAADLFSMLGQFEKASRCLYAAKEYRPAGRIFACLDLHAYAADAFAKAGDSVETAVQL
;
A
#
# COMPACT_ATOMS: atom_id res chain seq x y z
N HIS A 1 -3.64 -38.09 -30.40
CA HIS A 1 -3.92 -36.64 -30.35
C HIS A 1 -3.91 -36.18 -28.90
N GLY A 2 -2.83 -35.54 -28.45
CA GLY A 2 -2.74 -34.96 -27.10
C GLY A 2 -2.32 -33.50 -27.23
N ALA A 3 -3.29 -32.59 -27.22
CA ALA A 3 -3.02 -31.16 -27.25
C ALA A 3 -2.72 -30.68 -25.83
N SER A 4 -1.45 -30.42 -25.56
CA SER A 4 -0.98 -29.62 -24.42
C SER A 4 -1.53 -28.20 -24.55
N THR A 5 -2.44 -27.82 -23.67
CA THR A 5 -2.89 -26.43 -23.51
C THR A 5 -1.83 -25.66 -22.73
N SER A 6 -0.81 -25.18 -23.45
CA SER A 6 0.08 -24.12 -22.99
C SER A 6 -0.75 -22.89 -22.63
N SER A 7 -0.92 -22.61 -21.34
CA SER A 7 -1.50 -21.36 -20.85
C SER A 7 -0.68 -20.18 -21.38
N ARG A 8 -1.17 -19.52 -22.43
CA ARG A 8 -0.54 -18.30 -22.96
C ARG A 8 -0.51 -17.27 -21.84
N LYS A 9 0.69 -16.95 -21.34
CA LYS A 9 0.90 -15.79 -20.46
C LYS A 9 0.45 -14.55 -21.22
N ILE A 10 -0.62 -13.92 -20.76
CA ILE A 10 -1.09 -12.64 -21.30
C ILE A 10 0.03 -11.62 -21.08
N PRO A 11 0.51 -10.91 -22.12
CA PRO A 11 1.58 -9.93 -21.96
C PRO A 11 1.14 -8.80 -21.03
N VAL A 12 1.94 -8.53 -20.00
CA VAL A 12 1.64 -7.53 -18.97
C VAL A 12 2.05 -6.16 -19.50
N ARG A 13 1.08 -5.25 -19.68
CA ARG A 13 1.37 -3.82 -19.81
C ARG A 13 1.84 -3.32 -18.45
N ARG A 14 2.77 -2.37 -18.39
CA ARG A 14 3.17 -1.66 -17.16
C ARG A 14 3.23 -0.16 -17.41
N PRO A 15 2.98 0.70 -16.41
CA PRO A 15 3.13 2.15 -16.58
C PRO A 15 4.56 2.50 -17.01
N ARG A 16 4.71 3.52 -17.87
CA ARG A 16 6.02 3.88 -18.44
C ARG A 16 7.06 4.28 -17.39
N LEU A 17 6.62 4.88 -16.29
CA LEU A 17 7.49 5.23 -15.17
C LEU A 17 8.20 3.99 -14.59
N ALA A 18 7.47 2.90 -14.38
CA ALA A 18 8.05 1.64 -13.88
C ALA A 18 9.13 1.10 -14.83
N HIS A 19 8.91 1.16 -16.14
CA HIS A 19 9.88 0.70 -17.13
C HIS A 19 11.21 1.45 -17.10
N ARG A 20 11.20 2.77 -16.91
CA ARG A 20 12.44 3.56 -16.83
C ARG A 20 13.18 3.37 -15.52
N PHE A 21 12.46 3.19 -14.43
CA PHE A 21 13.02 2.78 -13.15
C PHE A 21 13.69 1.41 -13.23
N ILE A 22 13.10 0.45 -13.97
CA ILE A 22 13.67 -0.89 -14.22
C ILE A 22 14.93 -0.79 -15.09
N ALA A 23 14.89 0.01 -16.17
CA ALA A 23 16.03 0.13 -17.09
C ALA A 23 17.26 0.84 -16.50
N GLY A 24 17.08 1.73 -15.52
CA GLY A 24 18.18 2.42 -14.83
C GLY A 24 18.86 1.60 -13.73
N ALA A 25 18.22 0.52 -13.26
CA ALA A 25 18.71 -0.34 -12.18
C ALA A 25 19.40 -1.63 -12.69
N ALA A 26 19.55 -1.79 -14.01
CA ALA A 26 20.06 -3.02 -14.61
C ALA A 26 21.59 -3.15 -14.47
N SER A 27 22.02 -3.82 -13.41
CA SER A 27 23.07 -4.84 -13.54
C SER A 27 22.52 -5.99 -14.42
N THR A 28 23.38 -6.56 -15.24
CA THR A 28 23.17 -7.35 -16.47
C THR A 28 22.24 -8.59 -16.45
N ASP A 29 21.44 -8.88 -15.42
CA ASP A 29 20.72 -10.18 -15.32
C ASP A 29 19.21 -10.10 -15.01
N GLN A 30 18.46 -9.12 -15.51
CA GLN A 30 16.98 -9.09 -15.35
C GLN A 30 16.22 -8.59 -16.58
N GLU A 31 16.28 -9.33 -17.69
CA GLU A 31 15.41 -9.11 -18.86
C GLU A 31 13.93 -9.51 -18.63
N THR A 32 13.60 -10.19 -17.52
CA THR A 32 12.29 -10.82 -17.32
C THR A 32 11.17 -9.89 -16.81
N TYR A 33 11.47 -8.64 -16.43
CA TYR A 33 10.48 -7.73 -15.81
C TYR A 33 10.02 -6.56 -16.70
N ALA A 34 10.57 -6.42 -17.91
CA ALA A 34 10.07 -5.46 -18.88
C ALA A 34 8.71 -5.94 -19.43
N GLY A 35 7.63 -5.23 -19.13
CA GLY A 35 6.35 -5.42 -19.82
C GLY A 35 6.53 -5.29 -21.34
N VAL A 36 5.90 -6.18 -22.10
CA VAL A 36 6.07 -6.26 -23.57
C VAL A 36 5.48 -5.03 -24.29
N PHE A 37 4.62 -4.25 -23.61
CA PHE A 37 3.98 -3.05 -24.15
C PHE A 37 4.01 -1.90 -23.15
N ASN A 38 4.24 -0.69 -23.66
CA ASN A 38 4.11 0.55 -22.90
C ASN A 38 2.66 0.73 -22.44
N GLY A 39 2.43 0.68 -21.12
CA GLY A 39 1.16 1.07 -20.51
C GLY A 39 0.92 2.59 -20.56
N PRO A 40 -0.21 3.06 -20.03
CA PRO A 40 -0.51 4.49 -19.94
C PRO A 40 0.56 5.25 -19.13
N LEU A 41 0.66 6.54 -19.40
CA LEU A 41 1.51 7.43 -18.62
C LEU A 41 0.87 7.60 -17.23
N PRO A 42 1.64 7.47 -16.13
CA PRO A 42 1.16 7.86 -14.82
C PRO A 42 0.71 9.31 -14.78
N LEU A 43 -0.30 9.58 -13.96
CA LEU A 43 -0.82 10.93 -13.71
C LEU A 43 -0.29 11.46 -12.38
N LEU A 44 0.29 12.65 -12.40
CA LEU A 44 0.85 13.35 -11.25
C LEU A 44 -0.06 14.54 -10.92
N PHE A 45 -0.70 14.52 -9.76
CA PHE A 45 -1.58 15.60 -9.35
C PHE A 45 -0.76 16.68 -8.67
N ASN A 46 -0.57 17.80 -9.36
CA ASN A 46 0.18 18.93 -8.82
C ASN A 46 -0.77 19.87 -8.05
N SER A 47 -1.28 19.40 -6.91
CA SER A 47 -2.16 20.19 -6.06
C SER A 47 -2.00 19.81 -4.59
N GLU A 48 -1.97 20.84 -3.74
CA GLU A 48 -1.99 20.72 -2.28
C GLU A 48 -3.40 20.42 -1.75
N ALA A 49 -4.44 20.69 -2.54
CA ALA A 49 -5.83 20.59 -2.12
C ALA A 49 -6.38 19.18 -2.36
N PHE A 50 -6.86 18.52 -1.30
CA PHE A 50 -7.50 17.21 -1.42
C PHE A 50 -8.73 17.25 -2.35
N GLN A 51 -9.40 18.40 -2.44
CA GLN A 51 -10.52 18.62 -3.34
C GLN A 51 -10.14 18.43 -4.81
N ASP A 52 -8.89 18.57 -5.20
CA ASP A 52 -8.47 18.36 -6.58
C ASP A 52 -8.29 16.87 -6.91
N LEU A 53 -8.16 16.01 -5.89
CA LEU A 53 -8.28 14.55 -6.03
C LEU A 53 -9.73 14.12 -6.29
N SER A 54 -10.71 15.01 -6.05
CA SER A 54 -12.13 14.67 -6.18
C SER A 54 -12.50 14.22 -7.59
N VAL A 55 -11.91 14.78 -8.65
CA VAL A 55 -12.23 14.31 -10.00
C VAL A 55 -11.69 12.91 -10.26
N LEU A 56 -10.55 12.56 -9.67
CA LEU A 56 -10.05 11.19 -9.74
C LEU A 56 -10.98 10.20 -9.04
N LEU A 57 -11.56 10.59 -7.90
CA LEU A 57 -12.39 9.71 -7.06
C LEU A 57 -13.86 9.63 -7.53
N TYR A 58 -14.43 10.77 -7.91
CA TYR A 58 -15.84 10.89 -8.23
C TYR A 58 -16.10 10.93 -9.74
N GLY A 59 -15.13 11.38 -10.55
CA GLY A 59 -15.37 11.73 -11.95
C GLY A 59 -16.45 12.80 -12.03
N ASP A 60 -17.43 12.55 -12.90
CA ASP A 60 -18.60 13.43 -13.10
C ASP A 60 -19.70 13.19 -12.04
N ARG A 61 -19.49 12.26 -11.09
CA ARG A 61 -20.49 11.96 -10.06
C ARG A 61 -20.50 13.04 -8.97
N PRO A 62 -21.66 13.30 -8.33
CA PRO A 62 -21.75 14.15 -7.16
C PRO A 62 -20.81 13.70 -6.03
N LYS A 63 -20.17 14.65 -5.33
CA LYS A 63 -19.17 14.38 -4.27
C LYS A 63 -19.74 13.70 -3.02
N ASP A 64 -21.05 13.75 -2.84
CA ASP A 64 -21.81 13.07 -1.78
C ASP A 64 -22.10 11.60 -2.10
N THR A 65 -21.78 11.12 -3.31
CA THR A 65 -21.91 9.72 -3.69
C THR A 65 -20.86 8.86 -2.98
N SER A 66 -21.22 7.65 -2.54
CA SER A 66 -20.22 6.70 -2.01
C SER A 66 -19.18 6.30 -3.07
N ILE A 67 -17.93 6.15 -2.66
CA ILE A 67 -16.86 5.71 -3.57
C ILE A 67 -16.77 4.18 -3.60
N ASP A 68 -17.13 3.59 -4.73
CA ASP A 68 -17.05 2.14 -4.97
C ASP A 68 -15.65 1.75 -5.51
N PHE A 69 -14.72 1.44 -4.61
CA PHE A 69 -13.40 0.91 -4.98
C PHE A 69 -13.46 -0.56 -5.42
N GLY A 70 -12.44 -0.98 -6.17
CA GLY A 70 -12.31 -2.35 -6.70
C GLY A 70 -11.28 -3.22 -6.00
N ALA A 71 -11.45 -4.53 -6.10
CA ALA A 71 -10.57 -5.54 -5.50
C ALA A 71 -9.17 -5.59 -6.13
N HIS A 72 -9.02 -5.05 -7.33
CA HIS A 72 -7.75 -4.94 -8.05
C HIS A 72 -7.07 -3.58 -7.90
N GLN A 73 -7.60 -2.72 -7.04
CA GLN A 73 -7.13 -1.36 -6.81
C GLN A 73 -6.52 -1.26 -5.42
N VAL A 74 -5.49 -0.43 -5.27
CA VAL A 74 -4.86 -0.20 -3.97
C VAL A 74 -4.44 1.26 -3.82
N ILE A 75 -4.60 1.77 -2.61
CA ILE A 75 -3.96 3.01 -2.19
C ILE A 75 -2.69 2.63 -1.43
N LEU A 76 -1.55 3.07 -1.96
CA LEU A 76 -0.26 2.87 -1.33
C LEU A 76 0.13 4.12 -0.55
N VAL A 77 0.45 3.89 0.71
CA VAL A 77 1.03 4.89 1.61
C VAL A 77 2.41 4.46 2.06
N ARG A 78 3.20 5.40 2.55
CA ARG A 78 4.58 5.13 2.92
C ARG A 78 4.72 4.26 4.17
N SER A 79 3.91 4.52 5.19
CA SER A 79 4.09 3.92 6.53
C SER A 79 2.76 3.61 7.22
N GLN A 80 2.81 2.87 8.33
CA GLN A 80 1.63 2.64 9.16
C GLN A 80 1.09 3.94 9.78
N GLU A 81 1.96 4.91 10.05
CA GLU A 81 1.55 6.24 10.53
C GLU A 81 0.77 6.99 9.45
N SER A 82 1.26 6.98 8.20
CA SER A 82 0.58 7.54 7.04
C SER A 82 -0.81 6.93 6.85
N LYS A 83 -0.91 5.61 7.03
CA LYS A 83 -2.18 4.86 6.92
C LYS A 83 -3.23 5.32 7.92
N ARG A 84 -2.82 5.72 9.13
CA ARG A 84 -3.73 6.24 10.19
C ARG A 84 -4.20 7.67 9.92
N LYS A 85 -3.46 8.44 9.13
CA LYS A 85 -3.77 9.84 8.78
C LYS A 85 -4.59 9.98 7.50
N LEU A 86 -5.04 8.86 6.91
CA LEU A 86 -5.78 8.92 5.66
C LEU A 86 -7.16 9.56 5.84
N PRO A 87 -7.62 10.31 4.82
CA PRO A 87 -8.92 10.94 4.84
C PRO A 87 -10.06 9.89 4.79
N PRO A 88 -11.24 10.20 5.36
CA PRO A 88 -12.35 9.26 5.50
C PRO A 88 -12.88 8.71 4.16
N GLU A 89 -12.68 9.43 3.06
CA GLU A 89 -13.01 9.04 1.69
C GLU A 89 -12.36 7.70 1.29
N PHE A 90 -11.22 7.35 1.90
CA PHE A 90 -10.52 6.09 1.63
C PHE A 90 -10.91 4.95 2.57
N ARG A 91 -11.88 5.15 3.47
CA ARG A 91 -12.30 4.13 4.45
C ARG A 91 -12.72 2.82 3.80
N GLN A 92 -13.27 2.89 2.58
CA GLN A 92 -13.71 1.71 1.84
C GLN A 92 -12.67 1.13 0.87
N ALA A 93 -11.52 1.76 0.71
CA ALA A 93 -10.46 1.29 -0.17
C ALA A 93 -9.63 0.17 0.46
N LEU A 94 -8.96 -0.60 -0.38
CA LEU A 94 -7.83 -1.42 0.04
C LEU A 94 -6.61 -0.50 0.20
N VAL A 95 -6.19 -0.28 1.44
CA VAL A 95 -5.02 0.56 1.76
C VAL A 95 -3.89 -0.32 2.28
N MET A 96 -2.69 -0.14 1.71
CA MET A 96 -1.50 -0.88 2.12
C MET A 96 -0.30 0.05 2.23
N THR A 97 0.63 -0.27 3.12
CA THR A 97 1.96 0.33 3.05
C THR A 97 2.71 -0.23 1.84
N VAL A 98 3.68 0.51 1.31
CA VAL A 98 4.55 0.00 0.24
C VAL A 98 5.26 -1.29 0.67
N PHE A 99 5.60 -1.42 1.95
CA PHE A 99 6.20 -2.63 2.52
C PHE A 99 5.23 -3.82 2.50
N GLU A 100 3.99 -3.64 2.96
CA GLU A 100 2.94 -4.67 2.90
C GLU A 100 2.65 -5.12 1.46
N ALA A 101 2.76 -4.19 0.50
CA ALA A 101 2.51 -4.46 -0.91
C ALA A 101 3.70 -5.12 -1.63
N LYS A 102 4.84 -5.32 -0.97
CA LYS A 102 6.02 -5.92 -1.59
C LYS A 102 5.72 -7.34 -2.07
N GLY A 103 6.06 -7.63 -3.33
CA GLY A 103 5.75 -8.92 -3.97
C GLY A 103 4.31 -9.04 -4.48
N LEU A 104 3.44 -8.06 -4.21
CA LEU A 104 2.10 -7.98 -4.76
C LEU A 104 2.06 -7.09 -6.00
N GLU A 105 1.02 -7.27 -6.80
CA GLU A 105 0.73 -6.41 -7.94
C GLU A 105 -0.77 -6.10 -7.99
N PHE A 106 -1.09 -4.91 -8.48
CA PHE A 106 -2.43 -4.37 -8.56
C PHE A 106 -2.67 -3.82 -9.96
N GLY A 107 -3.91 -3.84 -10.43
CA GLY A 107 -4.26 -3.22 -11.71
C GLY A 107 -4.02 -1.72 -11.63
N ASP A 108 -4.60 -1.11 -10.60
CA ASP A 108 -4.66 0.34 -10.43
C ASP A 108 -4.05 0.71 -9.06
N VAL A 109 -3.11 1.67 -9.06
CA VAL A 109 -2.44 2.12 -7.84
C VAL A 109 -2.56 3.63 -7.71
N LEU A 110 -3.06 4.09 -6.56
CA LEU A 110 -2.93 5.48 -6.12
C LEU A 110 -1.79 5.54 -5.09
N LEU A 111 -0.70 6.23 -5.41
CA LEU A 111 0.37 6.54 -4.47
C LEU A 111 0.04 7.86 -3.77
N TYR A 112 -0.24 7.80 -2.47
CA TYR A 112 -0.76 8.92 -1.69
C TYR A 112 0.29 9.44 -0.68
N ASN A 113 0.60 10.73 -0.75
CA ASN A 113 1.50 11.46 0.18
C ASN A 113 2.87 10.79 0.39
N PHE A 114 3.42 10.16 -0.64
CA PHE A 114 4.69 9.45 -0.54
C PHE A 114 5.89 10.39 -0.25
N PHE A 115 5.92 11.55 -0.90
CA PHE A 115 6.95 12.58 -0.76
C PHE A 115 6.69 13.47 0.46
N LYS A 116 5.43 13.79 0.77
CA LYS A 116 5.09 14.47 2.03
C LYS A 116 5.58 13.70 3.25
N ASP A 117 5.38 12.38 3.26
CA ASP A 117 5.77 11.51 4.38
C ASP A 117 7.21 10.98 4.26
N SER A 118 7.96 11.41 3.24
CA SER A 118 9.36 11.03 3.04
C SER A 118 10.26 11.59 4.15
N LYS A 119 11.31 10.85 4.53
CA LYS A 119 12.34 11.38 5.44
C LYS A 119 13.30 12.31 4.72
N ALA A 120 13.53 12.07 3.42
CA ALA A 120 14.15 13.04 2.53
C ALA A 120 13.18 14.17 2.20
N THR A 121 13.68 15.40 2.26
CA THR A 121 12.97 16.62 1.87
C THR A 121 13.74 17.28 0.72
N LYS A 122 14.68 18.17 1.04
CA LYS A 122 15.52 18.89 0.07
C LYS A 122 16.37 17.96 -0.78
N GLU A 123 16.70 16.76 -0.29
CA GLU A 123 17.49 15.76 -1.00
C GLU A 123 16.80 15.29 -2.29
N TRP A 124 15.48 15.36 -2.38
CA TRP A 124 14.76 15.06 -3.64
C TRP A 124 15.18 15.98 -4.79
N ARG A 125 15.68 17.20 -4.51
CA ARG A 125 16.19 18.12 -5.54
C ARG A 125 17.44 17.60 -6.26
N THR A 126 18.09 16.58 -5.74
CA THR A 126 19.25 15.97 -6.44
C THR A 126 18.87 15.27 -7.74
N VAL A 127 17.62 14.83 -7.88
CA VAL A 127 17.16 14.17 -9.11
C VAL A 127 17.10 15.13 -10.29
N THR A 128 16.93 16.44 -10.05
CA THR A 128 16.89 17.45 -11.12
C THR A 128 18.29 17.73 -11.67
N ALA A 129 19.34 17.70 -10.84
CA ALA A 129 20.73 17.83 -11.29
C ALA A 129 21.20 16.65 -12.17
N TYR A 130 20.58 15.47 -12.03
CA TYR A 130 20.86 14.34 -12.93
C TYR A 130 20.46 14.65 -14.39
N GLN A 131 19.53 15.57 -14.61
CA GLN A 131 19.11 15.96 -15.94
C GLN A 131 20.12 16.85 -16.69
N GLU A 132 20.72 17.83 -16.02
CA GLU A 132 21.70 18.75 -16.64
C GLU A 132 22.91 17.99 -17.20
N ARG A 133 23.29 16.89 -16.54
CA ARG A 133 24.35 15.97 -17.02
C ARG A 133 23.98 15.19 -18.28
N ARG A 134 22.69 15.02 -18.60
CA ARG A 134 22.25 14.33 -19.82
C ARG A 134 22.08 15.24 -21.01
N GLU A 135 21.66 16.48 -20.80
CA GLU A 135 21.57 17.49 -21.86
C GLU A 135 22.96 17.88 -22.41
N SER A 136 24.00 17.76 -21.57
CA SER A 136 25.40 17.92 -21.97
C SER A 136 26.00 16.71 -22.73
N LEU A 137 25.27 15.60 -22.87
CA LEU A 137 25.72 14.45 -23.68
C LEU A 137 25.26 14.62 -25.15
N PRO A 138 26.17 14.59 -26.13
CA PRO A 138 25.82 14.74 -27.55
C PRO A 138 24.82 13.66 -28.01
N GLY A 139 23.69 14.08 -28.58
CA GLY A 139 22.70 13.18 -29.20
C GLY A 139 21.47 12.86 -28.35
N ALA A 140 21.35 13.38 -27.13
CA ALA A 140 20.16 13.23 -26.31
C ALA A 140 19.04 14.20 -26.72
N VAL A 141 18.45 14.03 -27.90
CA VAL A 141 17.24 14.77 -28.28
C VAL A 141 16.07 14.26 -27.46
N ARG A 142 15.50 15.12 -26.62
CA ARG A 142 14.18 14.86 -26.01
C ARG A 142 13.18 15.88 -26.46
N LYS A 143 12.05 15.38 -26.97
CA LYS A 143 10.83 16.17 -27.15
C LYS A 143 10.24 16.41 -25.77
N ILE A 144 10.54 17.57 -25.17
CA ILE A 144 9.61 18.20 -24.23
C ILE A 144 8.34 18.40 -25.07
N PRO A 145 7.19 17.81 -24.73
CA PRO A 145 6.03 17.99 -25.59
C PRO A 145 5.60 19.47 -25.55
N GLU A 146 5.06 20.01 -26.64
CA GLU A 146 4.70 21.42 -26.72
C GLU A 146 3.51 21.73 -25.79
N GLY A 147 3.54 22.87 -25.07
CA GLY A 147 2.46 23.33 -24.19
C GLY A 147 2.65 23.14 -22.68
N TYR A 148 3.86 22.81 -22.22
CA TYR A 148 4.12 22.48 -20.81
C TYR A 148 4.53 23.74 -20.03
N PRO A 149 3.91 24.02 -18.87
CA PRO A 149 4.36 25.11 -18.01
C PRO A 149 5.75 24.77 -17.47
N ASN A 150 6.71 25.67 -17.66
CA ASN A 150 8.01 25.60 -17.01
C ASN A 150 7.78 25.49 -15.49
N GLY A 151 8.19 24.36 -14.90
CA GLY A 151 8.16 24.16 -13.46
C GLY A 151 8.86 25.34 -12.79
N LYS A 152 8.11 26.11 -12.00
CA LYS A 152 8.65 27.22 -11.22
C LYS A 152 9.83 26.71 -10.37
N ASP A 153 11.00 27.31 -10.57
CA ASP A 153 12.10 27.43 -9.61
C ASP A 153 12.53 26.19 -8.78
N VAL A 154 12.54 24.98 -9.34
CA VAL A 154 13.24 23.87 -8.67
C VAL A 154 14.75 24.03 -8.91
N ARG A 155 15.40 24.76 -8.02
CA ARG A 155 16.86 24.94 -8.06
C ARG A 155 17.53 23.55 -7.96
N PRO A 156 18.39 23.16 -8.92
CA PRO A 156 19.14 21.91 -8.83
C PRO A 156 19.95 21.82 -7.53
N LEU A 157 20.15 20.60 -7.04
CA LEU A 157 21.03 20.31 -5.92
C LEU A 157 22.04 19.27 -6.37
N GLU A 158 23.33 19.57 -6.30
CA GLU A 158 24.36 18.59 -6.64
C GLU A 158 24.36 17.42 -5.64
N PHE A 159 24.55 16.21 -6.14
CA PHE A 159 24.58 15.03 -5.31
C PHE A 159 25.89 14.92 -4.51
N ASP A 160 25.78 15.02 -3.19
CA ASP A 160 26.84 14.74 -2.23
C ASP A 160 26.54 13.41 -1.48
N PRO A 161 27.34 12.34 -1.65
CA PRO A 161 27.12 11.05 -0.99
C PRO A 161 27.07 11.13 0.54
N SER A 162 27.83 12.06 1.14
CA SER A 162 27.89 12.22 2.60
C SER A 162 26.63 12.87 3.17
N LYS A 163 25.98 13.73 2.38
CA LYS A 163 24.78 14.48 2.78
C LYS A 163 23.48 13.84 2.33
N HIS A 164 23.51 13.02 1.28
CA HIS A 164 22.30 12.47 0.65
C HIS A 164 22.20 10.95 0.77
N SER A 165 22.74 10.37 1.84
CA SER A 165 22.69 8.93 2.11
C SER A 165 21.26 8.37 2.22
N LEU A 166 20.29 9.19 2.66
CA LEU A 166 18.88 8.81 2.73
C LEU A 166 18.26 8.55 1.35
N LEU A 167 18.69 9.29 0.33
CA LEU A 167 18.05 9.31 -0.98
C LEU A 167 18.04 7.94 -1.65
N GLU A 168 19.08 7.13 -1.47
CA GLU A 168 19.15 5.79 -2.04
C GLU A 168 18.00 4.91 -1.52
N SER A 169 17.76 4.94 -0.20
CA SER A 169 16.68 4.19 0.42
C SER A 169 15.30 4.69 -0.04
N GLU A 170 15.17 6.01 -0.23
CA GLU A 170 13.96 6.68 -0.70
C GLU A 170 13.63 6.32 -2.15
N LEU A 171 14.62 6.31 -3.03
CA LEU A 171 14.49 5.90 -4.43
C LEU A 171 14.12 4.42 -4.55
N LYS A 172 14.72 3.54 -3.74
CA LYS A 172 14.35 2.12 -3.66
C LYS A 172 12.92 1.91 -3.17
N HIS A 173 12.48 2.76 -2.23
CA HIS A 173 11.13 2.72 -1.69
C HIS A 173 10.11 3.17 -2.76
N LEU A 174 10.39 4.26 -3.46
CA LEU A 174 9.57 4.76 -4.57
C LEU A 174 9.51 3.75 -5.72
N TYR A 175 10.65 3.14 -6.07
CA TYR A 175 10.73 2.06 -7.04
C TYR A 175 9.77 0.91 -6.68
N THR A 176 9.79 0.48 -5.41
CA THR A 176 8.91 -0.58 -4.94
C THR A 176 7.44 -0.18 -5.10
N ALA A 177 7.08 1.05 -4.73
CA ALA A 177 5.71 1.57 -4.84
C ALA A 177 5.22 1.62 -6.30
N VAL A 178 5.99 2.27 -7.18
CA VAL A 178 5.65 2.46 -8.59
C VAL A 178 5.51 1.13 -9.34
N THR A 179 6.34 0.13 -8.99
CA THR A 179 6.30 -1.19 -9.63
C THR A 179 5.13 -2.06 -9.18
N ARG A 180 4.37 -1.66 -8.16
CA ARG A 180 3.14 -2.38 -7.75
C ARG A 180 2.02 -2.21 -8.78
N ALA A 181 2.08 -1.17 -9.62
CA ALA A 181 1.08 -0.88 -10.63
C ALA A 181 1.31 -1.70 -11.90
N ARG A 182 0.28 -2.44 -12.32
CA ARG A 182 0.26 -3.14 -13.61
C ARG A 182 -0.36 -2.29 -14.71
N VAL A 183 -1.48 -1.62 -14.48
CA VAL A 183 -2.18 -0.89 -15.54
C VAL A 183 -1.98 0.60 -15.37
N ASN A 184 -2.51 1.19 -14.30
CA ASN A 184 -2.51 2.63 -14.09
C ASN A 184 -1.85 3.01 -12.77
N LEU A 185 -1.17 4.17 -12.77
CA LEU A 185 -0.56 4.77 -11.59
C LEU A 185 -0.98 6.23 -11.51
N TRP A 186 -1.56 6.60 -10.39
CA TRP A 186 -1.81 7.98 -10.01
C TRP A 186 -0.93 8.32 -8.81
N VAL A 187 -0.32 9.51 -8.82
CA VAL A 187 0.49 10.00 -7.70
C VAL A 187 -0.09 11.32 -7.24
N TYR A 188 -0.56 11.35 -6.00
CA TYR A 188 -1.07 12.54 -5.34
C TYR A 188 -0.23 12.80 -4.10
N ASP A 189 0.23 14.04 -3.96
CA ASP A 189 1.03 14.46 -2.83
C ASP A 189 0.68 15.89 -2.43
N GLU A 190 0.23 16.06 -1.19
CA GLU A 190 -0.14 17.38 -0.67
C GLU A 190 1.08 18.30 -0.50
N SER A 191 2.31 17.76 -0.41
CA SER A 191 3.52 18.57 -0.34
C SER A 191 4.05 18.83 -1.74
N VAL A 192 3.63 19.95 -2.35
CA VAL A 192 4.17 20.38 -3.65
C VAL A 192 5.67 20.64 -3.55
N GLU A 193 6.17 21.17 -2.43
CA GLU A 193 7.62 21.37 -2.24
C GLU A 193 8.42 20.05 -2.34
N ASN A 194 7.98 18.99 -1.67
CA ASN A 194 8.70 17.71 -1.65
C ASN A 194 8.49 16.90 -2.94
N SER A 195 7.30 16.98 -3.55
CA SER A 195 6.95 16.21 -4.76
C SER A 195 7.44 16.87 -6.05
N ALA A 196 7.50 18.20 -6.13
CA ALA A 196 7.86 18.94 -7.33
C ALA A 196 9.18 18.51 -7.98
N PRO A 197 10.28 18.25 -7.24
CA PRO A 197 11.52 17.80 -7.88
C PRO A 197 11.39 16.47 -8.62
N ALA A 198 10.67 15.51 -8.04
CA ALA A 198 10.43 14.23 -8.67
C ALA A 198 9.44 14.35 -9.84
N PHE A 199 8.38 15.15 -9.67
CA PHE A 199 7.37 15.36 -10.71
C PHE A 199 7.96 16.05 -11.94
N ASP A 200 8.69 17.14 -11.75
CA ASP A 200 9.41 17.86 -12.82
C ASP A 200 10.36 16.91 -13.54
N TYR A 201 11.15 16.12 -12.80
CA TYR A 201 12.01 15.11 -13.38
C TYR A 201 11.23 14.10 -14.24
N PHE A 202 10.15 13.49 -13.72
CA PHE A 202 9.36 12.50 -14.45
C PHE A 202 8.69 13.08 -15.71
N GLN A 203 8.22 14.32 -15.66
CA GLN A 203 7.63 15.01 -16.80
C GLN A 203 8.69 15.29 -17.87
N ARG A 204 9.84 15.85 -17.51
CA ARG A 204 10.96 16.12 -18.44
C ARG A 204 11.55 14.83 -19.02
N GLN A 205 11.49 13.74 -18.27
CA GLN A 205 11.82 12.41 -18.77
C GLN A 205 10.79 11.89 -19.82
N GLY A 206 9.60 12.48 -19.92
CA GLY A 206 8.50 12.02 -20.79
C GLY A 206 7.86 10.72 -20.31
N VAL A 207 7.89 10.44 -19.00
CA VAL A 207 7.43 9.16 -18.42
C VAL A 207 6.22 9.31 -17.50
N ALA A 208 5.72 10.53 -17.28
CA ALA A 208 4.49 10.83 -16.57
C ALA A 208 3.87 12.14 -17.08
N LEU A 209 2.58 12.35 -16.82
CA LEU A 209 1.85 13.58 -17.13
C LEU A 209 1.46 14.25 -15.82
N ALA A 210 1.75 15.54 -15.65
CA ALA A 210 1.11 16.29 -14.58
C ALA A 210 -0.28 16.73 -15.02
N VAL A 211 -1.21 16.70 -14.09
CA VAL A 211 -2.58 17.14 -14.29
C VAL A 211 -2.88 18.22 -13.25
N ASP A 212 -3.48 19.31 -13.71
CA ASP A 212 -4.03 20.36 -12.86
C ASP A 212 -5.56 20.42 -13.00
N LYS A 213 -6.21 21.17 -12.12
CA LYS A 213 -7.67 21.30 -12.09
C LYS A 213 -8.28 21.74 -13.43
N SER A 214 -7.59 22.60 -14.19
CA SER A 214 -8.11 23.17 -15.44
C SER A 214 -8.14 22.17 -16.59
N GLN A 215 -7.22 21.19 -16.58
CA GLN A 215 -7.17 20.11 -17.56
C GLN A 215 -8.12 18.95 -17.25
N ILE A 216 -8.79 19.03 -16.10
CA ILE A 216 -9.62 17.98 -15.53
C ILE A 216 -11.12 18.39 -15.53
N SER A 217 -11.45 19.68 -15.58
CA SER A 217 -12.84 20.20 -15.55
C SER A 217 -13.55 20.20 -16.91
N ASP A 218 -14.87 20.00 -16.89
CA ASP A 218 -15.78 19.79 -18.04
C ASP A 218 -15.95 20.96 -19.04
N GLU A 219 -15.37 22.14 -18.80
CA GLU A 219 -15.73 23.36 -19.55
C GLU A 219 -14.75 23.77 -20.67
N GLY A 220 -13.78 22.92 -21.06
CA GLY A 220 -12.72 23.28 -22.01
C GLY A 220 -12.46 22.30 -23.16
N ALA A 221 -12.16 22.86 -24.35
CA ALA A 221 -11.66 22.14 -25.52
C ALA A 221 -10.20 21.68 -25.30
N GLY A 222 -10.01 20.69 -24.43
CA GLY A 222 -8.70 20.14 -24.06
C GLY A 222 -8.77 18.99 -23.05
N LYS A 223 -9.93 18.31 -22.95
CA LYS A 223 -10.19 17.26 -21.95
C LYS A 223 -9.20 16.11 -22.11
N LEU A 224 -8.37 15.88 -21.10
CA LEU A 224 -7.70 14.59 -20.94
C LEU A 224 -8.80 13.58 -20.56
N ASP A 225 -8.92 12.49 -21.32
CA ASP A 225 -9.78 11.35 -20.94
C ASP A 225 -9.13 10.63 -19.75
N ILE A 226 -9.34 11.18 -18.55
CA ILE A 226 -8.77 10.68 -17.31
C ILE A 226 -9.67 9.58 -16.80
N LYS A 227 -9.20 8.33 -16.89
CA LYS A 227 -9.82 7.21 -16.19
C LYS A 227 -9.88 7.54 -14.70
N VAL A 228 -11.08 7.56 -14.13
CA VAL A 228 -11.30 7.67 -12.69
C VAL A 228 -10.64 6.50 -11.95
N PHE A 229 -10.14 6.76 -10.75
CA PHE A 229 -9.48 5.73 -9.96
C PHE A 229 -10.48 4.65 -9.53
N PRO A 230 -11.64 4.93 -8.91
CA PRO A 230 -12.51 3.87 -8.39
C PRO A 230 -13.20 3.06 -9.48
N GLN A 231 -13.09 1.74 -9.39
CA GLN A 231 -13.74 0.79 -10.28
C GLN A 231 -14.44 -0.28 -9.44
N LYS A 232 -15.76 -0.36 -9.54
CA LYS A 232 -16.53 -1.34 -8.78
C LYS A 232 -16.12 -2.78 -9.12
N SER A 233 -15.93 -3.59 -8.07
CA SER A 233 -15.73 -5.03 -8.15
C SER A 233 -16.90 -5.79 -7.54
N SER A 234 -17.06 -7.07 -7.92
CA SER A 234 -18.05 -7.96 -7.32
C SER A 234 -17.64 -8.40 -5.91
N LYS A 235 -18.60 -8.91 -5.13
CA LYS A 235 -18.32 -9.46 -3.80
C LYS A 235 -17.38 -10.67 -3.87
N GLU A 236 -17.51 -11.49 -4.91
CA GLU A 236 -16.69 -12.68 -5.15
C GLU A 236 -15.23 -12.29 -5.47
N GLU A 237 -15.02 -11.22 -6.25
CA GLU A 237 -13.68 -10.67 -6.50
C GLU A 237 -13.03 -10.17 -5.20
N TRP A 238 -13.79 -9.48 -4.36
CA TRP A 238 -13.33 -9.03 -3.04
C TRP A 238 -13.00 -10.20 -2.11
N GLN A 239 -13.85 -11.22 -2.06
CA GLN A 239 -13.62 -12.43 -1.26
C GLN A 239 -12.36 -13.16 -1.73
N ALA A 240 -12.20 -13.35 -3.04
CA ALA A 240 -11.01 -13.99 -3.62
C ALA A 240 -9.72 -13.19 -3.30
N LYS A 241 -9.79 -11.85 -3.37
CA LYS A 241 -8.68 -10.98 -2.96
C LYS A 241 -8.37 -11.11 -1.46
N GLY A 242 -9.39 -11.16 -0.62
CA GLY A 242 -9.27 -11.38 0.82
C GLY A 242 -8.56 -12.70 1.12
N GLN A 243 -8.98 -13.79 0.48
CA GLN A 243 -8.33 -15.10 0.63
C GLN A 243 -6.87 -15.08 0.17
N GLN A 244 -6.55 -14.39 -0.93
CA GLN A 244 -5.17 -14.22 -1.40
C GLN A 244 -4.31 -13.53 -0.34
N LEU A 245 -4.77 -12.41 0.20
CA LEU A 245 -4.05 -11.63 1.21
C LEU A 245 -3.93 -12.40 2.54
N PHE A 246 -4.98 -13.13 2.91
CA PHE A 246 -5.01 -13.95 4.12
C PHE A 246 -3.95 -15.06 4.09
N LYS A 247 -3.78 -15.75 2.95
CA LYS A 247 -2.73 -16.75 2.75
C LYS A 247 -1.32 -16.18 2.91
N LEU A 248 -1.15 -14.88 2.63
CA LEU A 248 0.11 -14.16 2.80
C LEU A 248 0.28 -13.56 4.21
N SER A 249 -0.59 -13.91 5.16
CA SER A 249 -0.61 -13.38 6.54
C SER A 249 -0.75 -11.84 6.60
N LEU A 250 -1.36 -11.24 5.58
CA LEU A 250 -1.74 -9.84 5.52
C LEU A 250 -3.17 -9.69 6.05
N TYR A 251 -3.34 -10.00 7.34
CA TYR A 251 -4.66 -10.18 7.93
C TYR A 251 -5.50 -8.90 7.97
N GLY A 252 -4.90 -7.74 8.27
CA GLY A 252 -5.63 -6.45 8.24
C GLY A 252 -6.19 -6.11 6.86
N PRO A 253 -5.37 -6.11 5.79
CA PRO A 253 -5.86 -5.98 4.41
C PRO A 253 -6.89 -7.05 4.02
N ALA A 254 -6.72 -8.30 4.45
CA ALA A 254 -7.68 -9.38 4.18
C ALA A 254 -9.03 -9.14 4.87
N ALA A 255 -9.04 -8.70 6.13
CA ALA A 255 -10.26 -8.38 6.88
C ALA A 255 -11.06 -7.27 6.17
N ARG A 256 -10.38 -6.24 5.64
CA ARG A 256 -11.03 -5.20 4.83
C ARG A 256 -11.73 -5.79 3.60
N CYS A 257 -11.10 -6.73 2.91
CA CYS A 257 -11.73 -7.41 1.77
C CYS A 257 -12.96 -8.22 2.18
N PHE A 258 -12.88 -8.98 3.28
CA PHE A 258 -14.00 -9.77 3.80
C PHE A 258 -15.18 -8.91 4.26
N SER A 259 -14.90 -7.74 4.83
CA SER A 259 -15.90 -6.74 5.18
C SER A 259 -16.70 -6.28 3.94
N ILE A 260 -16.00 -6.04 2.82
CA ILE A 260 -16.63 -5.58 1.57
C ILE A 260 -17.40 -6.72 0.87
N SER A 261 -16.88 -7.96 0.91
CA SER A 261 -17.59 -9.12 0.36
C SER A 261 -18.79 -9.55 1.23
N GLY A 262 -18.84 -9.13 2.49
CA GLY A 262 -19.90 -9.46 3.45
C GLY A 262 -19.64 -10.73 4.24
N ASP A 263 -18.40 -11.22 4.29
CA ASP A 263 -17.99 -12.41 5.04
C ASP A 263 -17.64 -12.04 6.49
N ALA A 264 -18.66 -11.76 7.31
CA ALA A 264 -18.48 -11.23 8.67
C ALA A 264 -17.61 -12.11 9.59
N GLU A 265 -17.77 -13.43 9.53
CA GLU A 265 -16.98 -14.36 10.34
C GLU A 265 -15.49 -14.35 9.93
N LEU A 266 -15.20 -14.35 8.62
CA LEU A 266 -13.83 -14.26 8.10
C LEU A 266 -13.20 -12.91 8.39
N GLU A 267 -13.98 -11.82 8.32
CA GLU A 267 -13.55 -10.48 8.72
C GLU A 267 -13.10 -10.48 10.19
N GLN A 268 -13.96 -10.94 11.10
CA GLN A 268 -13.65 -10.97 12.54
C GLN A 268 -12.43 -11.85 12.83
N TYR A 269 -12.34 -13.01 12.18
CA TYR A 269 -11.21 -13.92 12.36
C TYR A 269 -9.90 -13.34 11.83
N ALA A 270 -9.92 -12.67 10.68
CA ALA A 270 -8.77 -11.96 10.16
C ALA A 270 -8.38 -10.77 11.05
N ASN A 271 -9.34 -10.03 11.61
CA ASN A 271 -9.07 -8.96 12.58
C ASN A 271 -8.40 -9.50 13.85
N ALA A 272 -8.88 -10.62 14.41
CA ALA A 272 -8.27 -11.26 15.58
C ALA A 272 -6.82 -11.65 15.32
N LEU A 273 -6.54 -12.23 14.15
CA LEU A 273 -5.17 -12.57 13.72
C LEU A 273 -4.31 -11.33 13.48
N ALA A 274 -4.87 -10.26 12.95
CA ALA A 274 -4.17 -8.99 12.74
C ALA A 274 -3.72 -8.38 14.07
N LEU A 275 -4.61 -8.34 15.07
CA LEU A 275 -4.31 -7.86 16.42
C LEU A 275 -3.24 -8.73 17.10
N ALA A 276 -3.40 -10.05 17.09
CA ALA A 276 -2.42 -10.96 17.68
C ALA A 276 -1.04 -10.86 17.01
N LYS A 277 -1.00 -10.58 15.70
CA LYS A 277 0.24 -10.34 14.95
C LYS A 277 0.87 -9.00 15.33
N ALA A 278 0.10 -7.91 15.32
CA ALA A 278 0.57 -6.57 15.67
C ALA A 278 1.11 -6.52 17.11
N ALA A 279 0.46 -7.20 18.06
CA ALA A 279 0.93 -7.35 19.44
C ALA A 279 2.33 -7.98 19.58
N ARG A 280 2.82 -8.73 18.59
CA ARG A 280 4.20 -9.27 18.59
C ARG A 280 5.25 -8.20 18.31
N GLU A 281 4.87 -7.12 17.65
CA GLU A 281 5.74 -6.04 17.19
C GLU A 281 5.71 -4.83 18.15
N LEU A 282 4.82 -4.84 19.14
CA LEU A 282 4.67 -3.79 20.15
C LEU A 282 5.53 -4.02 21.39
N GLN A 283 5.73 -2.93 22.15
CA GLN A 283 6.36 -2.97 23.47
C GLN A 283 5.49 -3.72 24.50
N ALA A 284 6.09 -4.08 25.63
CA ALA A 284 5.50 -4.99 26.62
C ALA A 284 4.16 -4.51 27.20
N GLU A 285 3.97 -3.20 27.36
CA GLU A 285 2.77 -2.59 27.92
C GLU A 285 1.64 -2.51 26.89
N GLU A 286 1.96 -2.11 25.65
CA GLU A 286 0.99 -1.92 24.58
C GLU A 286 0.48 -3.24 23.98
N ARG A 287 1.29 -4.31 24.06
CA ARG A 287 0.89 -5.62 23.52
C ARG A 287 -0.19 -6.32 24.34
N VAL A 288 -0.32 -6.01 25.63
CA VAL A 288 -1.32 -6.64 26.51
C VAL A 288 -2.73 -6.37 25.99
N ASN A 289 -3.08 -5.10 25.78
CA ASN A 289 -4.41 -4.70 25.30
C ASN A 289 -4.74 -5.35 23.95
N GLN A 290 -3.79 -5.39 23.01
CA GLN A 290 -4.03 -6.01 21.71
C GLN A 290 -4.24 -7.53 21.79
N TYR A 291 -3.56 -8.22 22.71
CA TYR A 291 -3.82 -9.63 22.93
C TYR A 291 -5.17 -9.89 23.60
N VAL A 292 -5.61 -9.02 24.50
CA VAL A 292 -6.96 -9.09 25.08
C VAL A 292 -8.02 -8.90 23.99
N ASP A 293 -7.91 -7.85 23.18
CA ASP A 293 -8.83 -7.61 22.06
C ASP A 293 -8.87 -8.80 21.07
N ALA A 294 -7.70 -9.38 20.77
CA ALA A 294 -7.61 -10.57 19.93
C ALA A 294 -8.28 -11.79 20.60
N ALA A 295 -8.11 -11.97 21.90
CA ALA A 295 -8.71 -13.07 22.65
C ALA A 295 -10.23 -12.97 22.69
N ASP A 296 -10.78 -11.77 22.84
CA ASP A 296 -12.22 -11.54 22.83
C ASP A 296 -12.83 -11.91 21.48
N LEU A 297 -12.21 -11.46 20.38
CA LEU A 297 -12.64 -11.84 19.03
C LEU A 297 -12.53 -13.35 18.81
N PHE A 298 -11.44 -14.00 19.21
CA PHE A 298 -11.33 -15.45 19.08
C PHE A 298 -12.38 -16.19 19.91
N SER A 299 -12.70 -15.70 21.11
CA SER A 299 -13.71 -16.30 21.99
C SER A 299 -15.12 -16.20 21.38
N MET A 300 -15.47 -15.04 20.81
CA MET A 300 -16.75 -14.86 20.11
C MET A 300 -16.89 -15.78 18.90
N LEU A 301 -15.76 -16.13 18.26
CA LEU A 301 -15.70 -17.06 17.12
C LEU A 301 -15.59 -18.54 17.53
N GLY A 302 -15.67 -18.86 18.83
CA GLY A 302 -15.49 -20.21 19.35
C GLY A 302 -14.06 -20.77 19.20
N GLN A 303 -13.08 -19.92 18.86
CA GLN A 303 -11.67 -20.26 18.70
C GLN A 303 -10.95 -20.24 20.06
N PHE A 304 -11.47 -21.02 21.02
CA PHE A 304 -11.07 -20.97 22.42
C PHE A 304 -9.57 -21.20 22.64
N GLU A 305 -8.96 -22.15 21.93
CA GLU A 305 -7.51 -22.39 22.05
C GLU A 305 -6.69 -21.15 21.69
N LYS A 306 -7.08 -20.42 20.63
CA LYS A 306 -6.40 -19.19 20.22
C LYS A 306 -6.65 -18.05 21.18
N ALA A 307 -7.87 -17.96 21.71
CA ALA A 307 -8.21 -17.00 22.75
C ALA A 307 -7.35 -17.20 23.99
N SER A 308 -7.24 -18.44 24.50
CA SER A 308 -6.40 -18.78 25.65
C SER A 308 -4.93 -18.46 25.43
N ARG A 309 -4.39 -18.74 24.24
CA ARG A 309 -3.01 -18.37 23.88
C ARG A 309 -2.80 -16.87 23.87
N CYS A 310 -3.78 -16.09 23.43
CA CYS A 310 -3.72 -14.63 23.46
C CYS A 310 -3.79 -14.11 24.92
N LEU A 311 -4.72 -14.60 25.73
CA LEU A 311 -4.81 -14.26 27.16
C LEU A 311 -3.51 -14.59 27.90
N TYR A 312 -2.94 -15.75 27.64
CA TYR A 312 -1.65 -16.15 28.20
C TYR A 312 -0.54 -15.18 27.79
N ALA A 313 -0.49 -14.76 26.51
CA ALA A 313 0.47 -13.77 26.03
C ALA A 313 0.24 -12.36 26.62
N ALA A 314 -0.99 -12.04 27.00
CA ALA A 314 -1.38 -10.84 27.74
C ALA A 314 -1.05 -10.90 29.25
N LYS A 315 -0.52 -12.05 29.73
CA LYS A 315 -0.30 -12.35 31.16
C LYS A 315 -1.58 -12.53 31.99
N GLU A 316 -2.72 -12.72 31.32
CA GLU A 316 -3.99 -13.11 31.94
C GLU A 316 -4.00 -14.64 32.17
N TYR A 317 -3.11 -15.09 33.04
CA TYR A 317 -2.81 -16.52 33.19
C TYR A 317 -3.98 -17.32 33.78
N ARG A 318 -4.68 -16.79 34.78
CA ARG A 318 -5.80 -17.51 35.41
C ARG A 318 -6.98 -17.71 34.45
N PRO A 319 -7.46 -16.68 33.71
CA PRO A 319 -8.45 -16.88 32.64
C PRO A 319 -7.97 -17.85 31.55
N ALA A 320 -6.72 -17.74 31.09
CA ALA A 320 -6.16 -18.64 30.08
C ALA A 320 -6.15 -20.10 30.57
N GLY A 321 -5.71 -20.34 31.80
CA GLY A 321 -5.61 -21.66 32.43
C GLY A 321 -6.96 -22.37 32.54
N ARG A 322 -8.03 -21.64 32.92
CA ARG A 322 -9.40 -22.19 32.97
C ARG A 322 -9.85 -22.69 31.61
N ILE A 323 -9.66 -21.90 30.56
CA ILE A 323 -10.07 -22.30 29.21
C ILE A 323 -9.20 -23.47 28.72
N PHE A 324 -7.89 -23.47 28.98
CA PHE A 324 -7.03 -24.61 28.66
C PHE A 324 -7.48 -25.91 29.36
N ALA A 325 -7.91 -25.84 30.62
CA ALA A 325 -8.44 -27.00 31.34
C ALA A 325 -9.72 -27.52 30.69
N CYS A 326 -10.66 -26.64 30.33
CA CYS A 326 -11.88 -27.02 29.61
C CYS A 326 -11.63 -27.61 28.21
N LEU A 327 -10.44 -27.37 27.63
CA LEU A 327 -10.01 -27.93 26.34
C LEU A 327 -9.13 -29.18 26.49
N ASP A 328 -9.00 -29.74 27.70
CA ASP A 328 -8.11 -30.87 28.03
C ASP A 328 -6.63 -30.62 27.70
N LEU A 329 -6.22 -29.35 27.64
CA LEU A 329 -4.84 -28.92 27.42
C LEU A 329 -4.09 -28.81 28.76
N HIS A 330 -4.06 -29.91 29.52
CA HIS A 330 -3.61 -29.94 30.92
C HIS A 330 -2.21 -29.35 31.15
N ALA A 331 -1.26 -29.58 30.24
CA ALA A 331 0.09 -29.01 30.35
C ALA A 331 0.10 -27.48 30.29
N TYR A 332 -0.70 -26.89 29.39
CA TYR A 332 -0.84 -25.44 29.29
C TYR A 332 -1.64 -24.87 30.46
N ALA A 333 -2.66 -25.58 30.93
CA ALA A 333 -3.45 -25.19 32.10
C ALA A 333 -2.58 -25.14 33.38
N ALA A 334 -1.82 -26.20 33.64
CA ALA A 334 -0.94 -26.28 34.81
C ALA A 334 0.13 -25.17 34.82
N ASP A 335 0.78 -24.92 33.67
CA ASP A 335 1.77 -23.83 33.56
C ASP A 335 1.12 -22.45 33.76
N ALA A 336 -0.08 -22.22 33.21
CA ALA A 336 -0.81 -20.97 33.40
C ALA A 336 -1.20 -20.76 34.88
N PHE A 337 -1.75 -21.76 35.57
CA PHE A 337 -2.09 -21.65 36.99
C PHE A 337 -0.84 -21.43 37.87
N ALA A 338 0.26 -22.11 37.58
CA ALA A 338 1.52 -21.88 38.28
C ALA A 338 2.00 -20.43 38.14
N LYS A 339 1.92 -19.84 36.93
CA LYS A 339 2.26 -18.43 36.69
C LYS A 339 1.29 -17.44 37.32
N ALA A 340 0.04 -17.85 37.55
CA ALA A 340 -0.94 -17.07 38.31
C ALA A 340 -0.70 -17.10 39.83
N GLY A 341 0.23 -17.93 40.32
CA GLY A 341 0.46 -18.15 41.75
C GLY A 341 -0.57 -19.08 42.41
N ASP A 342 -1.32 -19.84 41.62
CA ASP A 342 -2.31 -20.80 42.11
C ASP A 342 -1.61 -22.11 42.53
N SER A 343 -2.06 -22.68 43.66
CA SER A 343 -1.53 -23.97 44.15
C SER A 343 -1.93 -25.13 43.25
N VAL A 344 -1.13 -26.20 43.24
CA VAL A 344 -1.37 -27.41 42.42
C VAL A 344 -2.77 -28.01 42.69
N GLU A 345 -3.30 -27.88 43.91
CA GLU A 345 -4.65 -28.36 44.26
C GLU A 345 -5.77 -27.62 43.52
N THR A 346 -5.59 -26.34 43.22
CA THR A 346 -6.57 -25.53 42.46
C THR A 346 -6.59 -25.91 40.97
N ALA A 347 -5.48 -26.41 40.44
CA ALA A 347 -5.35 -26.87 39.06
C ALA A 347 -5.89 -28.29 38.82
N VAL A 348 -6.08 -29.08 39.90
CA VAL A 348 -6.56 -30.48 39.84
C VAL A 348 -8.08 -30.60 40.09
N GLN A 349 -8.71 -29.55 40.65
CA GLN A 349 -10.15 -29.52 40.97
C GLN A 349 -11.05 -28.94 39.86
N LEU A 350 -10.48 -28.47 38.76
CA LEU A 350 -11.16 -27.98 37.55
C LEU A 350 -10.91 -28.96 36.40
#